data_AF-Q0UR09-F1
#
_entry.id   AF-Q0UR09-F1
#
_cell.length_a   1.000
_cell.length_b   1.000
_cell.length_c   1.000
_cell.angle_alpha   90.00
_cell.angle_beta   90.00
_cell.angle_gamma   90.00
#
_symmetry.space_group_name_H-M   'P 1'
#
loop_
_entity.id
_entity.type
_entity.pdbx_description
1 polymer ?
#
loop_
_entity_poly.entity_id
_entity_poly.type
_entity_poly.pdbx_seq_one_letter_code
_entity_poly.pdbx_strand_id
1 'polypeptide(L)'
;MASNGAQIRHATRDDVPTILGLIQELADYEKASSSVKATNELLTRTLSHYDPSTTWTGVPGNITSRDLFVKPAYRKKGYGVAILKALAQEVEKIGGKRLEWSCLTWNEPSLQFYQSEVIGAFKKDGWVGLRVEGDALGKLANS
;
A
#
# COMPACT_ATOMS: atom_id res chain seq x y z
N MET A 1 -20.22 1.22 11.11
CA MET A 1 -19.43 -0.03 11.25
C MET A 1 -19.48 -0.76 9.92
N ALA A 2 -18.38 -1.35 9.44
CA ALA A 2 -18.43 -2.17 8.23
C ALA A 2 -19.45 -3.29 8.43
N SER A 3 -20.42 -3.37 7.54
CA SER A 3 -21.55 -4.32 7.61
C SER A 3 -21.04 -5.76 7.68
N ASN A 4 -21.51 -6.48 8.71
CA ASN A 4 -21.39 -7.92 8.99
C ASN A 4 -21.10 -8.81 7.76
N GLY A 5 -19.83 -9.15 7.51
CA GLY A 5 -19.50 -10.29 6.63
C GLY A 5 -18.22 -10.18 5.80
N ALA A 6 -17.56 -9.02 5.72
CA ALA A 6 -16.31 -8.92 4.97
C ALA A 6 -15.13 -9.52 5.76
N GLN A 7 -14.37 -10.40 5.11
CA GLN A 7 -13.17 -11.02 5.69
C GLN A 7 -11.90 -10.35 5.16
N ILE A 8 -11.01 -9.95 6.07
CA ILE A 8 -9.64 -9.57 5.73
C ILE A 8 -8.77 -10.81 5.91
N ARG A 9 -8.03 -11.16 4.85
CA ARG A 9 -7.09 -12.29 4.85
C ARG A 9 -5.88 -11.96 3.99
N HIS A 10 -4.79 -12.70 4.18
CA HIS A 10 -3.68 -12.68 3.24
C HIS A 10 -4.17 -13.12 1.85
N ALA A 11 -3.67 -12.43 0.82
CA ALA A 11 -3.88 -12.81 -0.55
C ALA A 11 -3.14 -14.13 -0.86
N THR A 12 -3.72 -14.89 -1.77
CA THR A 12 -3.18 -16.14 -2.31
C THR A 12 -2.90 -15.97 -3.80
N ARG A 13 -2.30 -16.98 -4.44
CA ARG A 13 -2.05 -16.94 -5.89
C ARG A 13 -3.34 -16.84 -6.70
N ASP A 14 -4.44 -17.35 -6.17
CA ASP A 14 -5.75 -17.30 -6.83
C ASP A 14 -6.33 -15.88 -6.88
N ASP A 15 -5.83 -14.97 -6.03
CA ASP A 15 -6.25 -13.57 -6.01
C ASP A 15 -5.51 -12.70 -7.07
N VAL A 16 -4.49 -13.23 -7.75
CA VAL A 16 -3.64 -12.47 -8.69
C VAL A 16 -4.45 -11.72 -9.76
N PRO A 17 -5.43 -12.33 -10.45
CA PRO A 17 -6.21 -11.60 -11.46
C PRO A 17 -7.00 -10.43 -10.86
N THR A 18 -7.54 -10.63 -9.65
CA THR A 18 -8.27 -9.58 -8.92
C THR A 18 -7.34 -8.45 -8.50
N ILE A 19 -6.15 -8.79 -8.01
CA ILE A 19 -5.12 -7.81 -7.61
C ILE A 19 -4.66 -7.00 -8.82
N LEU A 20 -4.43 -7.64 -9.96
CA LEU A 20 -4.07 -6.93 -11.20
C LEU A 20 -5.14 -5.91 -11.58
N GLY A 21 -6.42 -6.29 -11.53
CA GLY A 21 -7.53 -5.37 -11.79
C GLY A 21 -7.56 -4.19 -10.81
N LEU A 22 -7.31 -4.43 -9.52
CA LEU A 22 -7.22 -3.37 -8.51
C LEU A 22 -6.04 -2.42 -8.75
N ILE A 23 -4.89 -2.94 -9.18
CA ILE A 23 -3.72 -2.13 -9.55
C ILE A 23 -4.04 -1.22 -10.73
N GLN A 24 -4.72 -1.76 -11.75
CA GLN A 24 -5.13 -0.98 -12.93
C GLN A 24 -6.13 0.12 -12.54
N GLU A 25 -7.16 -0.21 -11.77
CA GLU A 25 -8.15 0.77 -11.29
C GLU A 25 -7.51 1.86 -10.40
N LEU A 26 -6.52 1.50 -9.56
CA LEU A 26 -5.76 2.46 -8.78
C LEU A 26 -4.92 3.36 -9.67
N ALA A 27 -4.20 2.80 -10.64
CA ALA A 27 -3.37 3.58 -11.55
C ALA A 27 -4.21 4.55 -12.39
N ASP A 28 -5.40 4.14 -12.82
CA ASP A 28 -6.37 5.03 -13.47
C ASP A 28 -6.78 6.18 -12.55
N TYR A 29 -7.09 5.87 -11.28
CA TYR A 29 -7.41 6.90 -10.28
C TYR A 29 -6.24 7.87 -10.05
N GLU A 30 -5.02 7.36 -10.03
CA GLU A 30 -3.80 8.15 -9.80
C GLU A 30 -3.27 8.85 -11.07
N LYS A 31 -3.94 8.69 -12.22
CA LYS A 31 -3.52 9.21 -13.53
C LYS A 31 -2.15 8.68 -13.97
N ALA A 32 -1.86 7.43 -13.62
CA ALA A 32 -0.58 6.75 -13.82
C ALA A 32 -0.72 5.45 -14.63
N SER A 33 -1.82 5.25 -15.37
CA SER A 33 -2.11 4.01 -16.11
C SER A 33 -0.98 3.56 -17.04
N SER A 34 -0.31 4.50 -17.71
CA SER A 34 0.84 4.23 -18.60
C SER A 34 2.07 3.68 -17.88
N SER A 35 2.12 3.79 -16.55
CA SER A 35 3.19 3.27 -15.70
C SER A 35 2.94 1.84 -15.22
N VAL A 36 1.75 1.27 -15.49
CA VAL A 36 1.42 -0.10 -15.09
C VAL A 36 2.18 -1.09 -15.96
N LYS A 37 3.20 -1.71 -15.37
CA LYS A 37 3.96 -2.83 -15.98
C LYS A 37 3.54 -4.20 -15.44
N ALA A 38 2.59 -4.23 -14.50
CA ALA A 38 2.14 -5.46 -13.86
C ALA A 38 1.38 -6.35 -14.84
N THR A 39 1.69 -7.65 -14.81
CA THR A 39 0.97 -8.70 -15.54
C THR A 39 0.64 -9.83 -14.57
N ASN A 40 -0.32 -10.69 -14.93
CA ASN A 40 -0.65 -11.86 -14.10
C ASN A 40 0.60 -12.72 -13.85
N GLU A 41 1.40 -12.99 -14.87
CA GLU A 41 2.64 -13.76 -14.75
C GLU A 41 3.64 -13.10 -13.79
N LEU A 42 3.87 -11.80 -13.93
CA LEU A 42 4.80 -11.06 -13.07
C LEU A 42 4.30 -11.04 -11.62
N LEU A 43 3.01 -10.85 -11.40
CA LEU A 43 2.40 -10.83 -10.07
C LEU A 43 2.41 -12.23 -9.43
N THR A 44 2.12 -13.29 -10.18
CA THR A 44 2.22 -14.67 -9.69
C THR A 44 3.64 -14.98 -9.23
N ARG A 45 4.66 -14.48 -9.94
CA ARG A 45 6.07 -14.65 -9.55
C ARG A 45 6.47 -13.82 -8.34
N THR A 46 5.95 -12.60 -8.18
CA THR A 46 6.44 -11.64 -7.19
C THR A 46 5.61 -11.59 -5.90
N LEU A 47 4.30 -11.78 -5.96
CA LEU A 47 3.42 -11.79 -4.78
C LEU A 47 3.61 -13.03 -3.91
N SER A 48 4.14 -14.13 -4.46
CA SER A 48 4.40 -15.36 -3.70
C SER A 48 5.62 -15.31 -2.79
N HIS A 49 6.40 -14.22 -2.80
CA HIS A 49 7.57 -14.03 -1.95
C HIS A 49 7.22 -13.29 -0.64
N TYR A 50 6.03 -13.56 -0.06
CA TYR A 50 5.79 -13.18 1.33
C TYR A 50 6.62 -14.11 2.22
N ASP A 51 7.85 -13.69 2.51
CA ASP A 51 8.66 -14.27 3.57
C ASP A 51 8.46 -13.41 4.83
N PRO A 52 7.83 -13.95 5.89
CA PRO A 52 7.66 -13.24 7.17
C PRO A 52 8.98 -12.74 7.77
N SER A 53 10.12 -13.31 7.37
CA SER A 53 11.47 -12.91 7.79
C SER A 53 12.08 -11.78 6.94
N THR A 54 11.48 -11.42 5.81
CA THR A 54 11.93 -10.30 4.93
C THR A 54 11.30 -8.96 5.28
N THR A 55 10.93 -8.75 6.56
CA THR A 55 10.78 -7.40 7.11
C THR A 55 12.06 -6.63 6.82
N TRP A 56 11.99 -5.72 5.85
CA TRP A 56 13.11 -4.99 5.32
C TRP A 56 13.93 -4.41 6.47
N THR A 57 15.14 -4.94 6.65
CA THR A 57 16.06 -4.59 7.72
C THR A 57 16.46 -3.12 7.59
N GLY A 58 16.07 -2.34 8.59
CA GLY A 58 16.55 -0.98 8.83
C GLY A 58 16.17 -0.48 10.22
N VAL A 59 14.99 -0.88 10.72
CA VAL A 59 14.56 -0.79 12.13
C VAL A 59 13.53 -1.91 12.36
N PRO A 60 13.57 -2.68 13.46
CA PRO A 60 12.49 -3.61 13.78
C PRO A 60 11.14 -2.86 13.78
N GLY A 61 10.20 -3.30 12.95
CA GLY A 61 8.79 -2.93 13.09
C GLY A 61 8.28 -1.71 12.31
N ASN A 62 8.78 -1.44 11.10
CA ASN A 62 8.15 -0.53 10.15
C ASN A 62 7.50 -1.31 9.00
N ILE A 63 6.17 -1.30 8.90
CA ILE A 63 5.47 -1.71 7.68
C ILE A 63 5.32 -0.47 6.80
N THR A 64 5.86 -0.52 5.59
CA THR A 64 5.56 0.47 4.54
C THR A 64 4.45 -0.09 3.66
N SER A 65 3.26 0.52 3.71
CA SER A 65 2.24 0.19 2.73
C SER A 65 2.60 0.86 1.42
N ARG A 66 2.68 0.08 0.33
CA ARG A 66 2.86 0.63 -1.01
C ARG A 66 1.58 1.29 -1.51
N ASP A 67 0.45 0.60 -1.43
CA ASP A 67 -0.80 1.04 -2.05
C ASP A 67 -2.03 0.60 -1.23
N LEU A 68 -3.00 1.51 -1.04
CA LEU A 68 -4.32 1.23 -0.46
C LEU A 68 -5.40 1.70 -1.42
N PHE A 69 -6.23 0.78 -1.91
CA PHE A 69 -7.34 1.10 -2.79
C PHE A 69 -8.63 0.39 -2.37
N VAL A 70 -9.73 1.16 -2.36
CA VAL A 70 -11.08 0.62 -2.22
C VAL A 70 -11.87 1.05 -3.45
N LYS A 71 -12.40 0.07 -4.19
CA LYS A 71 -13.24 0.30 -5.37
C LYS A 71 -14.36 1.30 -5.05
N PRO A 72 -14.66 2.27 -5.94
CA PRO A 72 -15.64 3.32 -5.68
C PRO A 72 -16.99 2.83 -5.11
N ALA A 73 -17.53 1.73 -5.65
CA ALA A 73 -18.80 1.12 -5.20
C ALA A 73 -18.79 0.60 -3.74
N TYR A 74 -17.61 0.47 -3.14
CA TYR A 74 -17.39 -0.02 -1.78
C TYR A 74 -16.85 1.04 -0.82
N ARG A 75 -16.66 2.29 -1.29
CA ARG A 75 -16.22 3.40 -0.42
C ARG A 75 -17.31 3.80 0.57
N LYS A 76 -16.89 4.51 1.64
CA LYS A 76 -17.77 4.97 2.75
C LYS A 76 -18.48 3.84 3.52
N LYS A 77 -18.08 2.58 3.33
CA LYS A 77 -18.58 1.40 4.05
C LYS A 77 -17.64 0.92 5.17
N GLY A 78 -16.56 1.66 5.46
CA GLY A 78 -15.61 1.33 6.53
C GLY A 78 -14.49 0.36 6.16
N TYR A 79 -14.42 -0.13 4.92
CA TYR A 79 -13.36 -1.07 4.51
C TYR A 79 -11.95 -0.48 4.58
N GLY A 80 -11.75 0.80 4.23
CA GLY A 80 -10.44 1.44 4.35
C GLY A 80 -9.94 1.44 5.79
N VAL A 81 -10.82 1.72 6.76
CA VAL A 81 -10.49 1.66 8.19
C VAL A 81 -10.19 0.23 8.61
N ALA A 82 -10.99 -0.75 8.16
CA ALA A 82 -10.78 -2.15 8.49
C ALA A 82 -9.41 -2.65 8.00
N ILE A 83 -9.01 -2.29 6.77
CA ILE A 83 -7.70 -2.64 6.20
C ILE A 83 -6.56 -2.00 7.01
N LEU A 84 -6.63 -0.69 7.28
CA LEU A 84 -5.60 -0.01 8.08
C LEU A 84 -5.48 -0.57 9.50
N LYS A 85 -6.60 -0.95 10.12
CA LYS A 85 -6.60 -1.63 11.43
C LYS A 85 -5.91 -2.99 11.36
N ALA A 86 -6.18 -3.79 10.34
CA ALA A 86 -5.51 -5.07 10.16
C ALA A 86 -3.99 -4.90 9.97
N LEU A 87 -3.56 -3.91 9.19
CA LEU A 87 -2.13 -3.58 9.05
C LEU A 87 -1.51 -3.14 10.38
N ALA A 88 -2.18 -2.28 11.14
CA ALA A 88 -1.70 -1.86 12.45
C ALA A 88 -1.55 -3.04 13.42
N GLN A 89 -2.47 -4.01 13.39
CA GLN A 89 -2.36 -5.25 14.17
C GLN A 89 -1.14 -6.08 13.77
N GLU A 90 -0.81 -6.18 12.48
CA GLU A 90 0.42 -6.86 12.04
C GLU A 90 1.68 -6.11 12.50
N VAL A 91 1.69 -4.77 12.47
CA VAL A 91 2.78 -3.96 13.03
C VAL A 91 2.97 -4.26 14.52
N GLU A 92 1.89 -4.26 15.30
CA GLU A 92 1.97 -4.52 16.74
C GLU A 92 2.44 -5.94 17.06
N LYS A 93 2.00 -6.96 16.31
CA LYS A 93 2.39 -8.36 16.50
C LYS A 93 3.90 -8.58 16.44
N ILE A 94 4.59 -7.82 15.58
CA ILE A 94 6.05 -7.89 15.43
C ILE A 94 6.80 -6.90 16.34
N GLY A 95 6.12 -6.30 17.32
CA GLY A 95 6.69 -5.29 18.22
C GLY A 95 6.94 -3.94 17.56
N GLY A 96 6.43 -3.74 16.34
CA GLY A 96 6.56 -2.49 15.62
C GLY A 96 5.74 -1.36 16.24
N LYS A 97 6.16 -0.14 15.91
CA LYS A 97 5.61 1.08 16.50
C LYS A 97 5.10 2.06 15.47
N ARG A 98 5.20 1.73 14.18
CA ARG A 98 4.96 2.68 13.12
C ARG A 98 4.48 2.00 11.84
N LEU A 99 3.40 2.56 11.30
CA LEU A 99 2.85 2.27 9.99
C LEU A 99 2.99 3.54 9.15
N GLU A 100 3.67 3.44 8.00
CA GLU A 100 3.88 4.59 7.11
C GLU A 100 3.44 4.27 5.67
N TRP A 101 2.91 5.28 4.99
CA TRP A 101 2.55 5.24 3.58
C TRP A 101 2.67 6.65 2.97
N SER A 102 2.63 6.70 1.65
CA SER A 102 2.59 7.96 0.90
C SER A 102 1.19 8.20 0.35
N CYS A 103 0.84 9.48 0.19
CA CYS A 103 -0.40 9.89 -0.46
C CYS A 103 -0.07 11.00 -1.44
N LEU A 104 -0.65 10.96 -2.63
CA LEU A 104 -0.52 12.03 -3.61
C LEU A 104 -1.06 13.34 -3.01
N THR A 105 -0.30 14.42 -3.19
CA THR A 105 -0.60 15.72 -2.58
C THR A 105 -1.92 16.33 -3.05
N TRP A 106 -2.37 15.97 -4.25
CA TRP A 106 -3.65 16.43 -4.80
C TRP A 106 -4.85 15.62 -4.29
N ASN A 107 -4.62 14.46 -3.67
CA ASN A 107 -5.69 13.54 -3.26
C ASN A 107 -6.25 13.93 -1.89
N GLU A 108 -6.85 15.12 -1.84
CA GLU A 108 -7.45 15.71 -0.64
C GLU A 108 -8.44 14.76 0.08
N PRO A 109 -9.33 14.02 -0.61
CA PRO A 109 -10.23 13.09 0.07
C PRO A 109 -9.50 11.98 0.84
N SER A 110 -8.39 11.48 0.32
CA SER A 110 -7.57 10.49 1.02
C SER A 110 -6.77 11.12 2.16
N LEU A 111 -6.23 12.32 1.98
CA LEU A 111 -5.52 13.05 3.05
C LEU A 111 -6.44 13.27 4.25
N GLN A 112 -7.65 13.80 4.03
CA GLN A 112 -8.66 14.00 5.08
C GLN A 112 -9.07 12.69 5.75
N PHE A 113 -9.23 11.62 4.97
CA PHE A 113 -9.50 10.28 5.51
C PHE A 113 -8.37 9.82 6.45
N TYR A 114 -7.11 9.90 6.02
CA TYR A 114 -5.96 9.48 6.83
C TYR A 114 -5.77 10.34 8.08
N GLN A 115 -6.02 11.64 7.99
CA GLN A 115 -5.89 12.59 9.09
C GLN A 115 -7.09 12.60 10.05
N SER A 116 -8.15 11.85 9.74
CA SER A 116 -9.31 11.72 10.64
C SER A 116 -8.91 11.13 11.99
N GLU A 117 -9.64 11.48 13.05
CA GLU A 117 -9.40 10.97 14.42
C GLU A 117 -9.44 9.43 14.52
N VAL A 118 -10.14 8.77 13.59
CA VAL A 118 -10.25 7.30 13.55
C VAL A 118 -8.93 6.64 13.13
N ILE A 119 -8.12 7.31 12.29
CA ILE A 119 -6.85 6.78 11.77
C ILE A 119 -5.66 7.46 12.45
N GLY A 120 -5.73 8.77 12.66
CA GLY A 120 -4.72 9.54 13.40
C GLY A 120 -3.39 9.71 12.66
N ALA A 121 -3.35 9.52 11.34
CA ALA A 121 -2.13 9.77 10.59
C ALA A 121 -1.88 11.28 10.48
N PHE A 122 -0.61 11.68 10.50
CA PHE A 122 -0.21 13.07 10.29
C PHE A 122 0.72 13.18 9.07
N LYS A 123 0.72 14.36 8.45
CA LYS A 123 1.64 14.66 7.35
C LYS A 123 3.03 14.92 7.94
N LYS A 124 4.06 14.27 7.38
CA LYS A 124 5.45 14.57 7.73
C LYS A 124 5.88 15.85 7.01
N ASP A 125 5.99 16.94 7.74
CA ASP A 125 6.53 18.20 7.20
C ASP A 125 8.07 18.17 7.16
N GLY A 126 8.66 18.83 6.16
CA GLY A 126 10.12 18.98 6.02
C GLY A 126 10.86 17.83 5.34
N TRP A 127 10.18 16.78 4.89
CA TRP A 127 10.80 15.66 4.16
C TRP A 127 10.34 15.65 2.70
N VAL A 128 11.28 15.39 1.78
CA VAL A 128 11.01 15.21 0.35
C VAL A 128 11.33 13.77 -0.04
N GLY A 129 10.42 13.12 -0.76
CA GLY A 129 10.67 11.80 -1.35
C GLY A 129 11.63 11.91 -2.53
N LEU A 130 12.75 11.20 -2.48
CA LEU A 130 13.72 11.10 -3.57
C LEU A 130 13.64 9.71 -4.21
N ARG A 131 13.85 9.64 -5.52
CA ARG A 131 13.90 8.38 -6.28
C ARG A 131 15.00 8.45 -7.34
N VAL A 132 15.71 7.33 -7.50
CA VAL A 132 16.58 7.07 -8.65
C VAL A 132 16.01 5.85 -9.38
N GLU A 133 15.74 5.99 -10.68
CA GLU A 133 15.17 4.93 -11.51
C GLU A 133 15.75 4.94 -12.94
N GLY A 134 15.54 3.85 -13.68
CA GLY A 134 16.02 3.70 -15.06
C GLY A 134 17.55 3.76 -15.17
N ASP A 135 18.05 4.34 -16.26
CA ASP A 135 19.49 4.43 -16.56
C ASP A 135 20.29 5.14 -15.44
N ALA A 136 19.68 6.09 -14.73
CA ALA A 136 20.32 6.79 -13.63
C ALA A 136 20.69 5.84 -12.48
N LEU A 137 19.86 4.82 -12.22
CA LEU A 137 20.15 3.79 -11.22
C LEU A 137 21.34 2.93 -11.65
N GLY A 138 21.40 2.56 -12.94
CA GLY A 138 22.52 1.80 -13.50
C GLY A 138 23.83 2.58 -13.42
N LYS A 139 23.80 3.89 -13.71
CA LYS A 139 24.96 4.78 -13.55
C LYS A 139 25.40 4.88 -12.09
N LEU A 140 24.47 5.08 -11.16
CA LEU A 140 24.78 5.16 -9.72
C LEU A 140 25.39 3.87 -9.18
N ALA A 141 24.95 2.70 -9.64
CA ALA A 141 25.47 1.42 -9.18
C ALA A 141 26.91 1.14 -9.64
N ASN A 142 27.38 1.82 -10.69
CA ASN A 142 28.69 1.59 -11.33
C ASN A 142 29.56 2.87 -11.34
N SER A 143 29.20 3.88 -10.55
CA SER A 143 29.97 5.12 -10.38
C SER A 143 31.04 4.99 -9.30
#